data_AF-A0A1V2FUL9-F1
#
_entry.id   AF-A0A1V2FUL9-F1
#
_cell.length_a   1.000
_cell.length_b   1.000
_cell.length_c   1.000
_cell.angle_alpha   90.00
_cell.angle_beta   90.00
_cell.angle_gamma   90.00
#
_symmetry.space_group_name_H-M   'P 1'
#
loop_
_entity.id
_entity.type
_entity.pdbx_description
1 polymer ?
#
loop_
_entity_poly.entity_id
_entity_poly.type
_entity_poly.pdbx_seq_one_letter_code
_entity_poly.pdbx_strand_id
1 'polypeptide(L)'
;MNNEPLRPDPDRLLEQTAAPHRGKLKVFFGACAGVGKTWAMLAEAQRLRAQGLDIVVGVVETHGRKDTAAMLEGLAVLPLKRQAYRGRHISEFDLDAALARRPALILMDELAHSNAPGSRHPKRWQDIEELLEAGIDVFTTVNVQHLESLNDVVSGV
;
A
#
# COMPACT_ATOMS: atom_id res chain seq x y z
N MET A 1 5.89 58.04 5.65
CA MET A 1 5.18 56.83 6.09
C MET A 1 5.79 55.67 5.32
N ASN A 2 6.69 54.92 5.95
CA ASN A 2 7.38 53.80 5.30
C ASN A 2 6.40 52.65 5.13
N ASN A 3 6.02 52.38 3.88
CA ASN A 3 5.21 51.24 3.50
C ASN A 3 6.16 50.06 3.19
N GLU A 4 6.81 49.53 4.23
CA GLU A 4 7.56 48.29 4.09
C GLU A 4 6.53 47.14 3.96
N PRO A 5 6.59 46.33 2.89
CA PRO A 5 5.68 45.21 2.73
C PRO A 5 5.88 44.25 3.93
N LEU A 6 4.79 44.03 4.66
CA LEU A 6 4.75 43.15 5.83
C LEU A 6 5.33 41.79 5.43
N ARG A 7 6.45 41.39 6.06
CA ARG A 7 7.08 40.10 5.78
C ARG A 7 6.04 38.99 6.02
N PRO A 8 5.71 38.18 5.01
CA PRO A 8 4.73 37.12 5.17
C PRO A 8 5.21 36.10 6.21
N ASP A 9 4.26 35.62 7.00
CA ASP A 9 4.48 34.62 8.04
C ASP A 9 4.96 33.29 7.40
N PRO A 10 6.14 32.77 7.76
CA PRO A 10 6.68 31.52 7.23
C PRO A 10 5.73 30.33 7.41
N ASP A 11 4.98 30.29 8.51
CA ASP A 11 4.07 29.17 8.81
C ASP A 11 2.86 29.21 7.86
N ARG A 12 2.34 30.40 7.56
CA ARG A 12 1.29 30.57 6.54
C ARG A 12 1.77 30.22 5.13
N LEU A 13 3.02 30.50 4.81
CA LEU A 13 3.61 30.09 3.53
C LEU A 13 3.78 28.57 3.44
N LEU A 14 4.12 27.89 4.55
CA LEU A 14 4.19 26.43 4.64
C LEU A 14 2.80 25.78 4.51
N GLU A 15 1.79 26.32 5.17
CA GLU A 15 0.39 25.89 5.04
C GLU A 15 -0.14 26.06 3.60
N GLN A 16 0.28 27.14 2.91
CA GLN A 16 -0.08 27.41 1.51
C GLN A 16 0.67 26.54 0.49
N THR A 17 1.78 25.90 0.88
CA THR A 17 2.62 25.08 0.00
C THR A 17 2.52 23.58 0.28
N ALA A 18 1.94 23.17 1.41
CA ALA A 18 1.65 21.78 1.72
C ALA A 18 0.47 21.28 0.86
N ALA A 19 0.68 21.18 -0.45
CA ALA A 19 -0.11 20.27 -1.26
C ALA A 19 -0.06 18.89 -0.58
N PRO A 20 -1.20 18.19 -0.42
CA PRO A 20 -1.21 16.88 0.23
C PRO A 20 -0.15 16.01 -0.44
N HIS A 21 0.85 15.59 0.35
CA HIS A 21 1.94 14.78 -0.15
C HIS A 21 1.37 13.43 -0.52
N ARG A 22 1.29 13.14 -1.82
CA ARG A 22 0.93 11.82 -2.31
C ARG A 22 2.01 10.82 -1.91
N GLY A 23 1.60 9.67 -1.40
CA GLY A 23 2.48 8.56 -1.06
C GLY A 23 3.21 8.02 -2.29
N LYS A 24 4.29 7.28 -2.04
CA LYS A 24 5.13 6.67 -3.06
C LYS A 24 4.80 5.18 -3.20
N LEU A 25 4.68 4.74 -4.45
CA LEU A 25 4.53 3.34 -4.79
C LEU A 25 5.89 2.74 -5.15
N LYS A 26 6.29 1.65 -4.48
CA LYS A 26 7.42 0.81 -4.89
C LYS A 26 6.93 -0.56 -5.30
N VAL A 27 7.21 -0.94 -6.54
CA VAL A 27 6.79 -2.22 -7.11
C VAL A 27 7.97 -3.20 -7.14
N PHE A 28 7.77 -4.35 -6.51
CA PHE A 28 8.67 -5.50 -6.58
C PHE A 28 8.18 -6.41 -7.71
N PHE A 29 8.78 -6.25 -8.88
CA PHE A 29 8.40 -6.90 -10.12
C PHE A 29 9.16 -8.22 -10.34
N GLY A 30 8.54 -9.19 -11.03
CA GLY A 30 9.22 -10.43 -11.38
C GLY A 30 8.54 -11.24 -12.49
N ALA A 31 9.31 -12.14 -13.10
CA ALA A 31 8.87 -12.90 -14.27
C ALA A 31 7.81 -13.98 -13.95
N CYS A 32 7.84 -14.55 -12.74
CA CYS A 32 6.90 -15.60 -12.35
C CYS A 32 6.74 -15.73 -10.82
N ALA A 33 5.87 -16.63 -10.39
CA ALA A 33 5.76 -17.04 -9.00
C ALA A 33 7.08 -17.68 -8.52
N GLY A 34 7.41 -17.50 -7.23
CA GLY A 34 8.60 -18.11 -6.64
C GLY A 34 9.93 -17.35 -6.82
N VAL A 35 10.02 -16.35 -7.71
CA VAL A 35 11.26 -15.56 -7.94
C VAL A 35 11.67 -14.64 -6.77
N GLY A 36 10.98 -14.71 -5.64
CA GLY A 36 11.37 -13.99 -4.42
C GLY A 36 10.82 -12.57 -4.24
N LYS A 37 9.86 -12.10 -5.05
CA LYS A 37 9.28 -10.74 -4.95
C LYS A 37 8.83 -10.37 -3.52
N THR A 38 7.98 -11.19 -2.91
CA THR A 38 7.48 -11.00 -1.54
C THR A 38 8.62 -10.99 -0.52
N TRP A 39 9.62 -11.86 -0.71
CA TRP A 39 10.77 -11.91 0.19
C TRP A 39 11.59 -10.62 0.09
N ALA A 40 11.87 -10.14 -1.13
CA ALA A 40 12.58 -8.88 -1.35
C ALA A 40 11.82 -7.66 -0.80
N MET A 41 10.49 -7.66 -0.94
CA MET A 41 9.62 -6.65 -0.34
C MET A 41 9.74 -6.64 1.18
N LEU A 42 9.65 -7.81 1.82
CA LEU A 42 9.77 -7.94 3.27
C LEU A 42 11.18 -7.63 3.78
N ALA A 43 12.23 -7.98 3.02
CA ALA A 43 13.61 -7.65 3.34
C ALA A 43 13.83 -6.13 3.39
N GLU A 44 13.31 -5.40 2.41
CA GLU A 44 13.35 -3.95 2.43
C GLU A 44 12.49 -3.36 3.57
N ALA A 45 11.31 -3.92 3.83
CA ALA A 45 10.46 -3.49 4.92
C ALA A 45 11.16 -3.66 6.28
N GLN A 46 11.81 -4.80 6.54
CA GLN A 46 12.58 -5.01 7.77
C GLN A 46 13.76 -4.05 7.90
N ARG A 47 14.46 -3.75 6.78
CA ARG A 47 15.52 -2.74 6.77
C ARG A 47 15.00 -1.35 7.16
N LEU A 48 13.85 -0.93 6.63
CA LEU A 48 13.23 0.35 6.96
C LEU A 48 12.66 0.38 8.39
N ARG A 49 12.07 -0.72 8.85
CA ARG A 49 11.63 -0.87 10.24
C ARG A 49 12.80 -0.72 11.22
N ALA A 50 13.95 -1.32 10.92
CA ALA A 50 15.16 -1.17 11.73
C ALA A 50 15.68 0.28 11.80
N GLN A 51 15.26 1.13 10.85
CA GLN A 51 15.52 2.57 10.84
C GLN A 51 14.43 3.40 11.55
N GLY A 52 13.43 2.73 12.16
CA GLY A 52 12.36 3.36 12.92
C GLY A 52 11.13 3.75 12.10
N LEU A 53 11.02 3.33 10.84
CA LEU A 53 9.84 3.63 10.02
C LEU A 53 8.61 2.86 10.54
N ASP A 54 7.45 3.52 10.61
CA ASP A 54 6.19 2.86 10.95
C ASP A 54 5.65 2.06 9.76
N ILE A 55 5.65 0.73 9.87
CA ILE A 55 5.29 -0.18 8.79
C ILE A 55 4.13 -1.08 9.19
N VAL A 56 3.16 -1.20 8.29
CA VAL A 56 2.01 -2.11 8.38
C VAL A 56 2.10 -3.18 7.31
N VAL A 57 1.79 -4.41 7.69
CA VAL A 57 1.41 -5.46 6.74
C VAL A 57 -0.09 -5.37 6.51
N GLY A 58 -0.51 -4.98 5.31
CA GLY A 58 -1.91 -5.03 4.89
C GLY A 58 -2.26 -6.43 4.38
N VAL A 59 -1.56 -6.87 3.33
CA VAL A 59 -1.67 -8.23 2.77
C VAL A 59 -0.28 -8.71 2.35
N VAL A 60 0.12 -9.90 2.81
CA VAL A 60 1.36 -10.57 2.38
C VAL A 60 1.10 -12.05 2.18
N GLU A 61 1.52 -12.57 1.04
CA GLU A 61 1.33 -13.96 0.63
C GLU A 61 2.65 -14.75 0.74
N THR A 62 2.80 -15.47 1.85
CA THR A 62 4.01 -16.28 2.10
C THR A 62 4.03 -17.57 1.27
N HIS A 63 2.85 -18.06 0.83
CA HIS A 63 2.64 -19.35 0.19
C HIS A 63 3.31 -20.52 0.95
N GLY A 64 3.26 -20.50 2.29
CA GLY A 64 3.80 -21.56 3.14
C GLY A 64 5.32 -21.59 3.28
N ARG A 65 6.04 -20.63 2.69
CA ARG A 65 7.51 -20.53 2.82
C ARG A 65 7.88 -20.00 4.20
N LYS A 66 8.43 -20.87 5.05
CA LYS A 66 8.80 -20.57 6.45
C LYS A 66 9.71 -19.35 6.57
N ASP A 67 10.75 -19.26 5.75
CA ASP A 67 11.70 -18.13 5.80
C ASP A 67 11.04 -16.81 5.41
N THR A 68 10.03 -16.83 4.53
CA THR A 68 9.26 -15.64 4.19
C THR A 68 8.30 -15.26 5.30
N ALA A 69 7.69 -16.25 5.98
CA ALA A 69 6.82 -16.01 7.13
C ALA A 69 7.61 -15.44 8.34
N ALA A 70 8.82 -15.91 8.58
CA ALA A 70 9.69 -15.38 9.64
C ALA A 70 10.00 -13.88 9.45
N MET A 71 10.03 -13.40 8.19
CA MET A 71 10.23 -11.98 7.89
C MET A 71 9.02 -11.10 8.27
N LEU A 72 7.87 -11.68 8.65
CA LEU A 72 6.76 -10.93 9.22
C LEU A 72 6.95 -10.64 10.71
N GLU A 73 7.86 -11.33 11.38
CA GLU A 73 8.06 -11.18 12.82
C GLU A 73 8.44 -9.75 13.19
N GLY A 74 7.66 -9.19 14.12
CA GLY A 74 7.83 -7.83 14.61
C GLY A 74 7.30 -6.73 13.69
N LEU A 75 6.79 -7.04 12.50
CA LEU A 75 5.98 -6.10 11.73
C LEU A 75 4.55 -6.08 12.29
N ALA A 76 3.93 -4.90 12.34
CA ALA A 76 2.54 -4.79 12.73
C ALA A 76 1.64 -5.29 11.58
N VAL A 77 0.73 -6.21 11.86
CA VAL A 77 -0.19 -6.78 10.86
C VAL A 77 -1.58 -6.22 11.07
N LEU A 78 -2.20 -5.73 10.00
CA LEU A 78 -3.57 -5.25 10.04
C LEU A 78 -4.52 -6.47 10.04
N PRO A 79 -5.50 -6.54 10.97
CA PRO A 79 -6.51 -7.60 10.94
C PRO A 79 -7.34 -7.55 9.66
N LEU A 80 -7.62 -8.71 9.07
CA LEU A 80 -8.49 -8.80 7.90
C LEU A 80 -9.96 -8.57 8.28
N LYS A 81 -10.70 -7.85 7.43
CA LYS A 81 -12.13 -7.63 7.55
C LYS A 81 -12.88 -8.87 7.08
N ARG A 82 -13.69 -9.46 7.97
CA ARG A 82 -14.57 -10.58 7.61
C ARG A 82 -15.87 -10.06 7.02
N GLN A 83 -16.21 -10.50 5.82
CA GLN A 83 -17.44 -10.15 5.12
C GLN A 83 -18.21 -11.42 4.78
N ALA A 84 -19.54 -11.39 4.92
CA ALA A 84 -20.40 -12.49 4.53
C ALA A 84 -20.78 -12.35 3.05
N TYR A 85 -20.41 -13.33 2.23
CA TYR A 85 -20.75 -13.38 0.82
C TYR A 85 -21.26 -14.77 0.42
N ARG A 86 -22.49 -14.83 -0.12
CA ARG A 86 -23.16 -16.07 -0.54
C ARG A 86 -23.10 -17.21 0.50
N GLY A 87 -23.29 -16.87 1.78
CA GLY A 87 -23.26 -17.84 2.89
C GLY A 87 -21.86 -18.31 3.32
N ARG A 88 -20.78 -17.71 2.80
CA ARG A 88 -19.40 -17.95 3.23
C ARG A 88 -18.80 -16.67 3.82
N HIS A 89 -17.90 -16.81 4.78
CA HIS A 89 -17.08 -15.69 5.24
C HIS A 89 -15.85 -15.57 4.37
N ILE A 90 -15.65 -14.39 3.78
CA ILE A 90 -14.43 -14.02 3.07
C ILE A 90 -13.68 -13.04 3.95
N SER A 91 -12.37 -13.23 4.08
CA SER A 91 -11.48 -12.30 4.77
C SER A 91 -10.80 -11.45 3.71
N GLU A 92 -10.93 -10.13 3.81
CA GLU A 92 -10.32 -9.18 2.88
C GLU A 92 -9.52 -8.11 3.62
N PHE A 93 -8.68 -7.41 2.87
CA PHE A 93 -7.97 -6.25 3.37
C PHE A 93 -8.94 -5.19 3.91
N ASP A 94 -8.66 -4.67 5.11
CA ASP A 94 -9.44 -3.59 5.71
C ASP A 94 -8.86 -2.23 5.34
N LEU A 95 -9.24 -1.73 4.16
CA LEU A 95 -8.79 -0.42 3.66
C LEU A 95 -9.17 0.73 4.62
N ASP A 96 -10.37 0.69 5.19
CA ASP A 96 -10.84 1.73 6.11
C ASP A 96 -9.97 1.79 7.37
N ALA A 97 -9.63 0.62 7.93
CA ALA A 97 -8.73 0.53 9.08
C ALA A 97 -7.30 1.00 8.74
N ALA A 98 -6.79 0.71 7.55
CA ALA A 98 -5.48 1.17 7.10
C ALA A 98 -5.44 2.71 6.97
N LEU A 99 -6.46 3.29 6.35
CA LEU A 99 -6.62 4.75 6.19
C LEU A 99 -6.76 5.44 7.55
N ALA A 100 -7.51 4.85 8.48
CA ALA A 100 -7.64 5.39 9.84
C ALA A 100 -6.31 5.33 10.62
N ARG A 101 -5.52 4.25 10.43
CA ARG A 101 -4.23 4.08 11.11
C ARG A 101 -3.15 5.04 10.57
N ARG A 102 -3.17 5.34 9.27
CA ARG A 102 -2.16 6.16 8.56
C ARG A 102 -0.71 5.78 8.88
N PRO A 103 -0.26 4.55 8.57
CA PRO A 103 1.15 4.20 8.70
C PRO A 103 2.01 5.02 7.74
N ALA A 104 3.32 5.08 7.99
CA ALA A 104 4.25 5.69 7.04
C ALA A 104 4.37 4.82 5.77
N LEU A 105 4.34 3.50 5.92
CA LEU A 105 4.41 2.53 4.81
C LEU A 105 3.47 1.33 5.07
N ILE A 106 2.77 0.87 4.03
CA ILE A 106 1.98 -0.37 4.05
C ILE A 106 2.43 -1.36 2.97
N LEU A 107 2.50 -2.64 3.32
CA LEU A 107 2.83 -3.74 2.42
C LEU A 107 1.55 -4.38 1.88
N MET A 108 1.44 -4.42 0.56
CA MET A 108 0.26 -4.88 -0.19
C MET A 108 0.70 -5.84 -1.31
N ASP A 109 0.72 -7.14 -1.05
CA ASP A 109 1.06 -8.12 -2.10
C ASP A 109 0.03 -8.16 -3.24
N GLU A 110 0.46 -8.64 -4.41
CA GLU A 110 -0.39 -8.90 -5.57
C GLU A 110 -1.19 -7.67 -6.08
N LEU A 111 -0.49 -6.69 -6.68
CA LEU A 111 -1.11 -5.49 -7.25
C LEU A 111 -2.30 -5.77 -8.19
N ALA A 112 -2.22 -6.88 -8.93
CA ALA A 112 -3.23 -7.28 -9.92
C ALA A 112 -4.43 -8.05 -9.32
N HIS A 113 -4.49 -8.22 -7.99
CA HIS A 113 -5.55 -8.96 -7.32
C HIS A 113 -6.94 -8.34 -7.60
N SER A 114 -7.95 -9.21 -7.74
CA SER A 114 -9.37 -8.81 -7.81
C SER A 114 -9.99 -9.02 -6.44
N ASN A 115 -10.47 -7.94 -5.84
CA ASN A 115 -11.02 -7.98 -4.49
C ASN A 115 -12.35 -8.75 -4.46
N ALA A 116 -12.71 -9.29 -3.29
CA ALA A 116 -13.98 -9.98 -3.12
C ALA A 116 -15.18 -9.11 -3.51
N PRO A 117 -16.25 -9.71 -4.08
CA PRO A 117 -17.49 -8.99 -4.37
C PRO A 117 -18.07 -8.32 -3.12
N GLY A 118 -18.49 -7.05 -3.26
CA GLY A 118 -18.97 -6.23 -2.14
C GLY A 118 -17.89 -5.36 -1.50
N SER A 119 -16.62 -5.54 -1.88
CA SER A 119 -15.54 -4.60 -1.54
C SER A 119 -15.79 -3.22 -2.16
N ARG A 120 -15.25 -2.18 -1.50
CA ARG A 120 -15.34 -0.79 -1.97
C ARG A 120 -14.80 -0.64 -3.39
N HIS A 121 -13.66 -1.27 -3.65
CA HIS A 121 -13.01 -1.29 -4.96
C HIS A 121 -12.95 -2.71 -5.52
N PRO A 122 -13.19 -2.91 -6.83
CA PRO A 122 -13.08 -4.23 -7.46
C PRO A 122 -11.64 -4.73 -7.63
N LYS A 123 -10.63 -3.84 -7.63
CA LYS A 123 -9.22 -4.21 -7.83
C LYS A 123 -8.34 -3.64 -6.72
N ARG A 124 -7.35 -4.42 -6.27
CA ARG A 124 -6.41 -4.01 -5.22
C ARG A 124 -5.58 -2.78 -5.58
N TRP A 125 -5.26 -2.57 -6.86
CA TRP A 125 -4.56 -1.35 -7.29
C TRP A 125 -5.36 -0.08 -6.98
N GLN A 126 -6.69 -0.14 -6.89
CA GLN A 126 -7.53 1.00 -6.51
C GLN A 126 -7.50 1.25 -4.99
N ASP A 127 -7.43 0.19 -4.18
CA ASP A 127 -7.17 0.34 -2.74
C ASP A 127 -5.81 1.02 -2.50
N ILE A 128 -4.80 0.58 -3.26
CA ILE A 128 -3.45 1.16 -3.25
C ILE A 128 -3.47 2.62 -3.68
N GLU A 129 -4.23 2.96 -4.72
CA GLU A 129 -4.38 4.33 -5.18
C GLU A 129 -4.95 5.24 -4.07
N GLU A 130 -6.00 4.79 -3.37
CA GLU A 130 -6.59 5.53 -2.26
C GLU A 130 -5.61 5.69 -1.08
N LEU A 131 -4.80 4.67 -0.78
CA LEU A 131 -3.74 4.77 0.22
C LEU A 131 -2.68 5.83 -0.16
N LEU A 132 -2.26 5.85 -1.43
CA LEU A 132 -1.29 6.82 -1.94
C LEU A 132 -1.87 8.25 -1.91
N GLU A 133 -3.14 8.43 -2.28
CA GLU A 133 -3.84 9.72 -2.17
C GLU A 133 -3.92 10.21 -0.72
N ALA A 134 -4.04 9.30 0.25
CA ALA A 134 -4.00 9.61 1.68
C ALA A 134 -2.58 9.88 2.22
N GLY A 135 -1.55 9.82 1.37
CA GLY A 135 -0.15 10.08 1.73
C GLY A 135 0.59 8.91 2.38
N ILE A 136 0.05 7.68 2.26
CA ILE A 136 0.67 6.47 2.78
C ILE A 136 1.55 5.85 1.69
N ASP A 137 2.83 5.61 1.97
CA ASP A 137 3.69 4.90 1.02
C ASP A 137 3.23 3.43 0.91
N VAL A 138 3.33 2.85 -0.28
CA VAL A 138 2.91 1.47 -0.54
C VAL A 138 4.03 0.68 -1.19
N PHE A 139 4.35 -0.48 -0.62
CA PHE A 139 5.13 -1.50 -1.30
C PHE A 139 4.21 -2.60 -1.80
N THR A 140 4.40 -3.02 -3.05
CA THR A 140 3.57 -4.06 -3.67
C THR A 140 4.41 -5.03 -4.50
N THR A 141 3.85 -6.21 -4.77
CA THR A 141 4.43 -7.15 -5.76
C THR A 141 3.54 -7.28 -6.98
N VAL A 142 4.14 -7.57 -8.14
CA VAL A 142 3.39 -7.93 -9.36
C VAL A 142 4.22 -8.84 -10.27
N ASN A 143 3.55 -9.78 -10.95
CA ASN A 143 4.18 -10.61 -11.99
C ASN A 143 3.99 -9.99 -13.37
N VAL A 144 4.94 -10.20 -14.29
CA VAL A 144 4.84 -9.79 -15.69
C VAL A 144 3.56 -10.30 -16.38
N GLN A 145 3.13 -11.52 -16.06
CA GLN A 145 1.94 -12.14 -16.65
C GLN A 145 0.64 -11.39 -16.35
N HIS A 146 0.61 -10.58 -15.29
CA HIS A 146 -0.55 -9.78 -14.93
C HIS A 146 -0.47 -8.35 -15.47
N LEU A 147 0.66 -7.96 -16.06
CA LEU A 147 0.83 -6.63 -16.66
C LEU A 147 -0.03 -6.48 -17.92
N GLU A 148 -0.21 -7.56 -18.68
CA GLU A 148 -1.12 -7.60 -19.84
C GLU A 148 -2.58 -7.36 -19.41
N SER A 149 -3.02 -7.98 -18.31
CA SER A 149 -4.35 -7.74 -17.73
C SER A 149 -4.54 -6.34 -17.14
N LEU A 150 -3.45 -5.65 -16.78
CA LEU A 150 -3.49 -4.23 -16.38
C LEU A 150 -3.62 -3.31 -17.59
N ASN A 151 -3.12 -3.72 -18.76
CA ASN A 151 -3.20 -2.97 -20.00
C ASN A 151 -4.62 -2.90 -20.57
N ASP A 152 -5.43 -3.96 -20.35
CA ASP A 152 -6.85 -3.99 -20.71
C ASP A 152 -7.70 -2.95 -19.95
N VAL A 153 -7.24 -2.50 -18.76
CA VAL A 153 -7.92 -1.44 -17.97
C VAL A 153 -7.53 -0.05 -18.47
N VAL A 154 -6.32 0.13 -19.00
CA VAL A 154 -5.83 1.41 -19.57
C VAL A 154 -6.40 1.67 -20.96
N SER A 155 -6.75 0.61 -21.71
CA SER A 155 -7.28 0.73 -23.08
C SER A 155 -8.77 1.10 -23.14
N GLY A 156 -9.43 1.28 -21.99
CA GLY A 156 -10.86 1.60 -21.88
C GLY A 156 -11.19 3.07 -21.56
N VAL A 157 -10.22 3.99 -21.65
CA VAL A 157 -10.41 5.44 -21.46
C VAL A 157 -10.32 6.17 -22.79
#